data_AF-A0A1F7M5A3-F1
#
_entry.id   AF-A0A1F7M5A3-F1
#
_cell.length_a   1.000
_cell.length_b   1.000
_cell.length_c   1.000
_cell.angle_alpha   90.00
_cell.angle_beta   90.00
_cell.angle_gamma   90.00
#
_symmetry.space_group_name_H-M   'P 1'
#
loop_
_entity.id
_entity.type
_entity.pdbx_description
1 polymer ?
#
loop_
_entity_poly.entity_id
_entity_poly.type
_entity_poly.pdbx_seq_one_letter_code
_entity_poly.pdbx_strand_id
1 'polypeptide(L)'
;MVAVSTLDTKGPETAYLAERIRQGGLEVLVVDCGVLGEPLGITPDISHESVAEAAGSTLGAVRSIGTRGAAVEIMARGLSRILVDLHADGRCGGVVALGGAEGAVMAAQAMQALPLGVPKLIVTPVAAGRRTFGPFVGLRDVMLMHSVVDILGLNSVSRAIFDNAAGAISGMARARAARPAEPGRERLVGITMLGNTTPAVMRIAAGLKAAGLTPLIFHSNGVGGPCMEEMIAQGRLVGVIDFTTNELTDELVGGIYAAGPDRLDAAARHGVPQVVVPGCADFFVAGPRESVPPQWRGRPQYHHN
;
A
#
# COMPACT_ATOMS: atom_id res chain seq x y z
N MET A 1 16.66 4.01 8.53
CA MET A 1 16.05 3.75 7.20
C MET A 1 16.29 2.30 6.84
N VAL A 2 15.43 1.71 6.02
CA VAL A 2 15.63 0.35 5.48
C VAL A 2 15.66 0.42 3.96
N ALA A 3 16.73 -0.06 3.34
CA ALA A 3 16.88 -0.21 1.89
C ALA A 3 16.70 -1.69 1.53
N VAL A 4 15.77 -1.98 0.62
CA VAL A 4 15.39 -3.35 0.26
C VAL A 4 15.53 -3.57 -1.24
N SER A 5 16.29 -4.58 -1.64
CA SER A 5 16.44 -4.97 -3.05
C SER A 5 16.85 -6.44 -3.18
N THR A 6 16.74 -6.97 -4.39
CA THR A 6 17.40 -8.24 -4.76
C THR A 6 18.88 -7.98 -5.05
N LEU A 7 19.76 -8.17 -4.06
CA LEU A 7 21.17 -7.71 -4.12
C LEU A 7 22.04 -8.54 -5.06
N ASP A 8 21.61 -9.76 -5.38
CA ASP A 8 22.16 -10.63 -6.42
C ASP A 8 22.14 -10.01 -7.82
N THR A 9 21.31 -8.99 -8.04
CA THR A 9 21.20 -8.27 -9.32
C THR A 9 21.28 -6.75 -9.19
N LYS A 10 21.01 -6.20 -8.00
CA LYS A 10 20.90 -4.75 -7.76
C LYS A 10 21.78 -4.26 -6.61
N GLY A 11 22.81 -5.02 -6.27
CA GLY A 11 23.70 -4.70 -5.17
C GLY A 11 24.40 -3.34 -5.35
N PRO A 12 25.05 -3.04 -6.49
CA PRO A 12 25.72 -1.75 -6.71
C PRO A 12 24.77 -0.54 -6.66
N GLU A 13 23.56 -0.66 -7.19
CA GLU A 13 22.54 0.39 -7.20
C GLU A 13 22.00 0.65 -5.80
N THR A 14 21.78 -0.43 -5.05
CA THR A 14 21.33 -0.34 -3.65
C THR A 14 22.42 0.25 -2.77
N ALA A 15 23.69 -0.11 -3.00
CA ALA A 15 24.83 0.48 -2.32
C ALA A 15 24.91 1.99 -2.56
N TYR A 16 24.76 2.41 -3.82
CA TYR A 16 24.74 3.82 -4.18
C TYR A 16 23.60 4.57 -3.49
N LEU A 17 22.36 4.06 -3.57
CA LEU A 17 21.20 4.68 -2.92
C LEU A 17 21.38 4.78 -1.39
N ALA A 18 21.82 3.70 -0.75
CA ALA A 18 22.06 3.66 0.68
C ALA A 18 23.13 4.69 1.10
N GLU A 19 24.21 4.80 0.34
CA GLU A 19 25.26 5.79 0.58
C GLU A 19 24.73 7.23 0.47
N ARG A 20 23.90 7.52 -0.53
CA ARG A 20 23.29 8.86 -0.68
C ARG A 20 22.36 9.22 0.48
N ILE A 21 21.65 8.24 1.04
CA ILE A 21 20.85 8.44 2.26
C ILE A 21 21.76 8.65 3.48
N ARG A 22 22.83 7.86 3.62
CA ARG A 22 23.83 7.99 4.72
C ARG A 22 24.54 9.34 4.71
N GLN A 23 24.87 9.87 3.54
CA GLN A 23 25.44 11.22 3.40
C GLN A 23 24.47 12.32 3.85
N GLY A 24 23.17 12.03 3.89
CA GLY A 24 22.16 12.86 4.54
C GLY A 24 22.15 12.74 6.08
N GLY A 25 23.02 11.94 6.69
CA GLY A 25 23.04 11.74 8.15
C GLY A 25 21.94 10.82 8.67
N LEU A 26 21.37 9.95 7.81
CA LEU A 26 20.44 8.91 8.24
C LEU A 26 21.13 7.55 8.22
N GLU A 27 20.90 6.74 9.25
CA GLU A 27 21.34 5.33 9.24
C GLU A 27 20.49 4.52 8.27
N VAL A 28 21.13 3.55 7.59
CA VAL A 28 20.49 2.68 6.60
C VAL A 28 20.86 1.24 6.88
N LEU A 29 19.84 0.42 7.17
CA LEU A 29 19.91 -1.03 7.15
C LEU A 29 19.60 -1.53 5.74
N VAL A 30 20.42 -2.42 5.21
CA VAL A 30 20.26 -3.03 3.89
C VAL A 30 19.74 -4.46 4.06
N VAL A 31 18.61 -4.75 3.41
CA VAL A 31 17.99 -6.08 3.43
C VAL A 31 18.06 -6.68 2.04
N ASP A 32 18.60 -7.89 1.95
CA ASP A 32 18.57 -8.67 0.71
C ASP A 32 17.31 -9.52 0.64
N CYS A 33 16.59 -9.43 -0.47
CA CYS A 33 15.47 -10.30 -0.79
C CYS A 33 15.65 -11.09 -2.10
N GLY A 34 16.90 -11.16 -2.60
CA GLY A 34 17.31 -11.95 -3.75
C GLY A 34 17.19 -13.45 -3.51
N VAL A 35 17.02 -14.21 -4.59
CA VAL A 35 16.92 -15.67 -4.53
C VAL A 35 17.77 -16.36 -5.59
N LEU A 36 18.38 -15.63 -6.53
CA LEU A 36 19.10 -16.25 -7.66
C LEU A 36 20.57 -16.50 -7.33
N GLY A 37 21.19 -15.63 -6.55
CA GLY A 37 22.61 -15.71 -6.25
C GLY A 37 22.98 -14.98 -4.96
N GLU A 38 24.28 -14.74 -4.80
CA GLU A 38 24.85 -13.99 -3.69
C GLU A 38 24.83 -12.48 -3.97
N PRO A 39 24.78 -11.62 -2.92
CA PRO A 39 24.87 -10.17 -3.06
C PRO A 39 26.07 -9.69 -3.91
N LEU A 40 25.84 -8.74 -4.81
CA LEU A 40 26.88 -8.18 -5.68
C LEU A 40 27.41 -6.83 -5.18
N GLY A 41 28.68 -6.77 -4.77
CA GLY A 41 29.34 -5.49 -4.44
C GLY A 41 28.78 -4.77 -3.21
N ILE A 42 28.03 -5.49 -2.35
CA ILE A 42 27.46 -5.00 -1.10
C ILE A 42 27.29 -6.18 -0.13
N THR A 43 27.44 -5.93 1.17
CA THR A 43 27.07 -6.88 2.23
C THR A 43 25.75 -6.43 2.86
N PRO A 44 24.70 -7.26 2.88
CA PRO A 44 23.45 -6.90 3.56
C PRO A 44 23.62 -6.92 5.08
N ASP A 45 22.88 -6.05 5.77
CA ASP A 45 22.72 -6.11 7.23
C ASP A 45 21.75 -7.24 7.64
N ILE A 46 20.80 -7.57 6.75
CA ILE A 46 19.88 -8.70 6.90
C ILE A 46 19.90 -9.52 5.60
N SER A 47 20.36 -10.77 5.69
CA SER A 47 20.55 -11.63 4.53
C SER A 47 19.23 -12.19 3.99
N HIS A 48 19.26 -12.66 2.74
CA HIS A 48 18.11 -13.30 2.11
C HIS A 48 17.77 -14.67 2.74
N GLU A 49 18.73 -15.35 3.39
CA GLU A 49 18.45 -16.49 4.28
C GLU A 49 17.59 -16.06 5.46
N SER A 50 17.97 -14.97 6.13
CA SER A 50 17.20 -14.45 7.27
C SER A 50 15.79 -14.06 6.85
N VAL A 51 15.62 -13.51 5.64
CA VAL A 51 14.30 -13.23 5.05
C VAL A 51 13.50 -14.52 4.82
N ALA A 52 14.11 -15.56 4.25
CA ALA A 52 13.42 -16.84 4.06
C ALA A 52 13.04 -17.50 5.41
N GLU A 53 13.91 -17.44 6.41
CA GLU A 53 13.68 -17.97 7.75
C GLU A 53 12.55 -17.23 8.47
N ALA A 54 12.48 -15.91 8.35
CA ALA A 54 11.38 -15.12 8.89
C ALA A 54 10.02 -15.55 8.30
N ALA A 55 9.99 -16.06 7.07
CA ALA A 55 8.80 -16.62 6.43
C ALA A 55 8.48 -18.07 6.87
N GLY A 56 9.30 -18.68 7.73
CA GLY A 56 9.20 -20.09 8.12
C GLY A 56 9.69 -21.05 7.04
N SER A 57 10.61 -20.63 6.17
CA SER A 57 11.18 -21.43 5.08
C SER A 57 12.72 -21.42 5.14
N THR A 58 13.36 -22.09 4.19
CA THR A 58 14.81 -21.97 3.95
C THR A 58 15.05 -21.44 2.56
N LEU A 59 16.19 -20.77 2.33
CA LEU A 59 16.54 -20.28 1.00
C LEU A 59 16.60 -21.40 -0.04
N GLY A 60 17.10 -22.59 0.34
CA GLY A 60 17.11 -23.76 -0.53
C GLY A 60 15.71 -24.19 -0.96
N ALA A 61 14.76 -24.24 -0.02
CA ALA A 61 13.37 -24.57 -0.33
C ALA A 61 12.72 -23.52 -1.24
N VAL A 62 12.97 -22.23 -0.99
CA VAL A 62 12.49 -21.12 -1.83
C VAL A 62 13.03 -21.23 -3.26
N ARG A 63 14.32 -21.54 -3.42
CA ARG A 63 14.94 -21.76 -4.75
C ARG A 63 14.37 -22.96 -5.49
N SER A 64 13.93 -24.01 -4.77
CA SER A 64 13.39 -25.24 -5.37
C SER A 64 11.86 -25.25 -5.62
N ILE A 65 11.13 -24.18 -5.27
CA ILE A 65 9.66 -24.18 -5.25
C ILE A 65 8.99 -24.20 -6.65
N GLY A 66 9.78 -24.24 -7.71
CA GLY A 66 9.32 -24.48 -9.08
C GLY A 66 8.78 -23.26 -9.83
N THR A 67 8.27 -22.24 -9.14
CA THR A 67 7.85 -20.98 -9.80
C THR A 67 8.44 -19.75 -9.12
N ARG A 68 8.76 -18.74 -9.93
CA ARG A 68 9.28 -17.46 -9.45
C ARG A 68 8.26 -16.71 -8.60
N GLY A 69 6.97 -16.79 -8.95
CA GLY A 69 5.88 -16.18 -8.18
C GLY A 69 5.77 -16.72 -6.76
N ALA A 70 5.82 -18.06 -6.60
CA ALA A 70 5.79 -18.67 -5.27
C ALA A 70 7.02 -18.31 -4.42
N ALA A 71 8.21 -18.22 -5.05
CA ALA A 71 9.40 -17.73 -4.36
C ALA A 71 9.22 -16.28 -3.89
N VAL A 72 8.70 -15.41 -4.75
CA VAL A 72 8.42 -14.00 -4.43
C VAL A 72 7.45 -13.87 -3.27
N GLU A 73 6.38 -14.66 -3.24
CA GLU A 73 5.39 -14.65 -2.16
C GLU A 73 6.00 -15.03 -0.81
N ILE A 74 6.84 -16.07 -0.76
CA ILE A 74 7.52 -16.48 0.48
C ILE A 74 8.45 -15.36 0.96
N MET A 75 9.28 -14.83 0.08
CA MET A 75 10.22 -13.76 0.42
C MET A 75 9.49 -12.48 0.85
N ALA A 76 8.37 -12.14 0.20
CA ALA A 76 7.54 -11.00 0.59
C ALA A 76 6.98 -11.16 2.01
N ARG A 77 6.50 -12.36 2.39
CA ARG A 77 6.03 -12.64 3.76
C ARG A 77 7.14 -12.51 4.79
N GLY A 78 8.33 -13.04 4.49
CA GLY A 78 9.50 -12.91 5.36
C GLY A 78 9.93 -11.46 5.55
N LEU A 79 10.02 -10.72 4.44
CA LEU A 79 10.34 -9.31 4.43
C LEU A 79 9.28 -8.49 5.19
N SER A 80 7.99 -8.81 5.05
CA SER A 80 6.90 -8.15 5.78
C SER A 80 7.12 -8.25 7.29
N ARG A 81 7.44 -9.45 7.79
CA ARG A 81 7.70 -9.68 9.21
C ARG A 81 8.90 -8.88 9.70
N ILE A 82 10.01 -8.95 8.98
CA ILE A 82 11.22 -8.19 9.30
C ILE A 82 10.95 -6.69 9.36
N LEU A 83 10.22 -6.13 8.39
CA LEU A 83 9.91 -4.70 8.39
C LEU A 83 8.99 -4.32 9.56
N VAL A 84 8.00 -5.14 9.88
CA VAL A 84 7.11 -4.93 11.03
C VAL A 84 7.89 -4.97 12.34
N ASP A 85 8.79 -5.95 12.51
CA ASP A 85 9.62 -6.11 13.71
C ASP A 85 10.59 -4.92 13.86
N LEU A 86 11.29 -4.54 12.78
CA LEU A 86 12.16 -3.37 12.78
C LEU A 86 11.39 -2.07 13.09
N HIS A 87 10.14 -1.95 12.65
CA HIS A 87 9.29 -0.80 12.98
C HIS A 87 8.86 -0.83 14.45
N ALA A 88 8.46 -1.98 14.98
CA ALA A 88 8.11 -2.15 16.39
C ALA A 88 9.28 -1.80 17.31
N ASP A 89 10.51 -2.16 16.92
CA ASP A 89 11.75 -1.85 17.62
C ASP A 89 12.22 -0.38 17.46
N GLY A 90 11.48 0.45 16.70
CA GLY A 90 11.86 1.84 16.44
C GLY A 90 13.06 2.01 15.49
N ARG A 91 13.49 0.92 14.83
CA ARG A 91 14.65 0.88 13.91
C ARG A 91 14.28 1.16 12.45
N CYS A 92 12.99 1.20 12.12
CA CYS A 92 12.49 1.52 10.78
C CYS A 92 11.82 2.91 10.72
N GLY A 93 12.60 3.94 10.39
CA GLY A 93 12.10 5.29 10.12
C GLY A 93 11.44 5.48 8.74
N GLY A 94 11.53 4.48 7.86
CA GLY A 94 11.02 4.47 6.49
C GLY A 94 11.74 3.42 5.64
N VAL A 95 11.11 3.01 4.55
CA VAL A 95 11.58 1.96 3.65
C VAL A 95 11.70 2.49 2.23
N VAL A 96 12.82 2.19 1.58
CA VAL A 96 13.03 2.44 0.15
C VAL A 96 13.41 1.13 -0.54
N ALA A 97 12.89 0.90 -1.75
CA ALA A 97 13.21 -0.29 -2.51
C ALA A 97 13.58 0.03 -3.97
N LEU A 98 14.53 -0.72 -4.52
CA LEU A 98 14.84 -0.73 -5.95
C LEU A 98 14.38 -2.07 -6.53
N GLY A 99 13.44 -2.02 -7.48
CA GLY A 99 12.86 -3.24 -8.02
C GLY A 99 12.46 -3.12 -9.48
N GLY A 100 12.77 -4.16 -10.25
CA GLY A 100 12.03 -4.44 -11.49
C GLY A 100 10.58 -4.82 -11.16
N ALA A 101 9.86 -5.45 -12.09
CA ALA A 101 8.47 -5.83 -11.88
C ALA A 101 8.23 -6.63 -10.58
N GLU A 102 8.98 -7.71 -10.38
CA GLU A 102 8.74 -8.64 -9.27
C GLU A 102 9.33 -8.15 -7.95
N GLY A 103 10.53 -7.57 -7.97
CA GLY A 103 11.12 -6.96 -6.79
C GLY A 103 10.26 -5.81 -6.25
N ALA A 104 9.63 -5.03 -7.15
CA ALA A 104 8.69 -3.98 -6.75
C ALA A 104 7.41 -4.55 -6.13
N VAL A 105 6.85 -5.65 -6.67
CA VAL A 105 5.67 -6.32 -6.07
C VAL A 105 6.01 -6.89 -4.70
N MET A 106 7.17 -7.54 -4.56
CA MET A 106 7.65 -8.08 -3.28
C MET A 106 7.81 -6.97 -2.22
N ALA A 107 8.48 -5.88 -2.60
CA ALA A 107 8.66 -4.73 -1.73
C ALA A 107 7.33 -4.07 -1.38
N ALA A 108 6.41 -3.95 -2.34
CA ALA A 108 5.07 -3.40 -2.12
C ALA A 108 4.29 -4.20 -1.08
N GLN A 109 4.23 -5.52 -1.21
CA GLN A 109 3.55 -6.38 -0.24
C GLN A 109 4.13 -6.18 1.17
N ALA A 110 5.45 -6.15 1.31
CA ALA A 110 6.08 -5.95 2.60
C ALA A 110 5.89 -4.54 3.18
N MET A 111 5.98 -3.51 2.34
CA MET A 111 5.70 -2.13 2.74
C MET A 111 4.24 -1.93 3.16
N GLN A 112 3.30 -2.68 2.58
CA GLN A 112 1.88 -2.59 2.93
C GLN A 112 1.57 -3.17 4.33
N ALA A 113 2.46 -3.99 4.90
CA ALA A 113 2.35 -4.44 6.28
C ALA A 113 2.67 -3.33 7.30
N LEU A 114 3.36 -2.26 6.88
CA LEU A 114 3.72 -1.15 7.75
C LEU A 114 2.54 -0.18 7.96
N PRO A 115 2.46 0.48 9.15
CA PRO A 115 1.41 1.45 9.43
C PRO A 115 1.36 2.63 8.45
N LEU A 116 0.17 3.22 8.31
CA LEU A 116 -0.03 4.47 7.57
C LEU A 116 0.87 5.58 8.12
N GLY A 117 1.43 6.39 7.22
CA GLY A 117 2.32 7.51 7.55
C GLY A 117 3.79 7.12 7.70
N VAL A 118 4.13 5.83 7.80
CA VAL A 118 5.53 5.39 7.65
C VAL A 118 5.97 5.65 6.21
N PRO A 119 7.10 6.33 5.94
CA PRO A 119 7.58 6.57 4.58
C PRO A 119 7.88 5.25 3.84
N LYS A 120 7.29 5.08 2.65
CA LYS A 120 7.42 3.88 1.81
C LYS A 120 7.63 4.33 0.36
N LEU A 121 8.79 4.05 -0.22
CA LEU A 121 9.13 4.44 -1.59
C LEU A 121 9.65 3.26 -2.40
N ILE A 122 9.06 3.01 -3.57
CA ILE A 122 9.51 2.00 -4.53
C ILE A 122 9.97 2.69 -5.81
N VAL A 123 11.22 2.48 -6.20
CA VAL A 123 11.75 2.92 -7.50
C VAL A 123 11.68 1.74 -8.48
N THR A 124 10.96 1.92 -9.59
CA THR A 124 10.69 0.81 -10.52
C THR A 124 10.43 1.26 -11.97
N PRO A 125 10.84 0.49 -12.99
CA PRO A 125 10.55 0.79 -14.39
C PRO A 125 9.09 0.48 -14.78
N VAL A 126 8.32 -0.18 -13.92
CA VAL A 126 6.91 -0.52 -14.18
C VAL A 126 5.90 0.43 -13.53
N ALA A 127 6.37 1.60 -13.06
CA ALA A 127 5.52 2.68 -12.56
C ALA A 127 4.83 3.49 -13.68
N ALA A 128 4.95 3.07 -14.94
CA ALA A 128 4.21 3.62 -16.07
C ALA A 128 3.81 2.48 -17.02
N GLY A 129 2.62 2.56 -17.61
CA GLY A 129 2.14 1.59 -18.60
C GLY A 129 0.70 1.11 -18.36
N ARG A 130 0.38 -0.06 -18.92
CA ARG A 130 -0.96 -0.68 -18.82
C ARG A 130 -1.19 -1.48 -17.53
N ARG A 131 -0.16 -1.65 -16.71
CA ARG A 131 -0.29 -2.34 -15.42
C ARG A 131 -1.04 -1.43 -14.45
N THR A 132 -1.95 -2.01 -13.68
CA THR A 132 -2.65 -1.30 -12.62
C THR A 132 -1.70 -1.02 -11.45
N PHE A 133 -1.90 0.10 -10.77
CA PHE A 133 -1.11 0.46 -9.58
C PHE A 133 -1.55 -0.27 -8.32
N GLY A 134 -2.77 -0.84 -8.33
CA GLY A 134 -3.38 -1.53 -7.19
C GLY A 134 -2.46 -2.49 -6.46
N PRO A 135 -1.76 -3.43 -7.14
CA PRO A 135 -0.83 -4.35 -6.48
C PRO A 135 0.33 -3.68 -5.74
N PHE A 136 0.73 -2.46 -6.14
CA PHE A 136 1.85 -1.75 -5.53
C PHE A 136 1.41 -0.90 -4.32
N VAL A 137 0.27 -0.22 -4.42
CA VAL A 137 -0.21 0.70 -3.39
C VAL A 137 -1.15 0.03 -2.38
N GLY A 138 -1.95 -0.93 -2.83
CA GLY A 138 -2.99 -1.57 -2.03
C GLY A 138 -3.88 -0.56 -1.33
N LEU A 139 -4.03 -0.72 -0.02
CA LEU A 139 -4.79 0.17 0.88
C LEU A 139 -3.87 1.09 1.70
N ARG A 140 -2.66 1.39 1.19
CA ARG A 140 -1.58 2.06 1.92
C ARG A 140 -1.01 3.24 1.16
N ASP A 141 -0.26 4.06 1.87
CA ASP A 141 0.43 5.25 1.38
C ASP A 141 1.81 4.93 0.78
N VAL A 142 1.89 3.93 -0.11
CA VAL A 142 3.12 3.58 -0.83
C VAL A 142 3.34 4.55 -1.98
N MET A 143 4.51 5.17 -2.03
CA MET A 143 4.92 6.02 -3.14
C MET A 143 5.69 5.21 -4.19
N LEU A 144 5.38 5.43 -5.47
CA LEU A 144 6.16 4.91 -6.58
C LEU A 144 6.93 6.03 -7.29
N MET A 145 8.17 5.75 -7.66
CA MET A 145 9.00 6.58 -8.51
C MET A 145 9.42 5.78 -9.74
N HIS A 146 9.14 6.32 -10.93
CA HIS A 146 9.55 5.67 -12.17
C HIS A 146 11.06 5.75 -12.33
N SER A 147 11.71 4.61 -12.57
CA SER A 147 13.17 4.55 -12.72
C SER A 147 13.68 5.11 -14.06
N VAL A 148 12.78 5.40 -15.02
CA VAL A 148 13.03 5.88 -16.39
C VAL A 148 13.79 4.89 -17.28
N VAL A 149 14.89 4.36 -16.78
CA VAL A 149 15.69 3.29 -17.36
C VAL A 149 15.55 2.03 -16.52
N ASP A 150 15.93 0.88 -17.07
CA ASP A 150 16.00 -0.34 -16.27
C ASP A 150 17.06 -0.20 -15.17
N ILE A 151 16.85 -0.91 -14.06
CA ILE A 151 17.75 -0.89 -12.89
C ILE A 151 18.82 -1.95 -13.12
N LEU A 152 19.77 -1.62 -14.00
CA LEU A 152 20.91 -2.45 -14.36
C LEU A 152 22.12 -1.57 -14.71
N GLY A 153 23.00 -1.40 -13.73
CA GLY A 153 24.18 -0.55 -13.79
C GLY A 153 23.91 0.89 -13.39
N LEU A 154 24.96 1.54 -12.88
CA LEU A 154 24.97 2.96 -12.54
C LEU A 154 25.48 3.80 -13.72
N ASN A 155 24.65 4.75 -14.15
CA ASN A 155 24.94 5.77 -15.15
C ASN A 155 24.42 7.14 -14.68
N SER A 156 24.71 8.21 -15.43
CA SER A 156 24.29 9.57 -15.07
C SER A 156 22.78 9.71 -14.86
N VAL A 157 21.96 9.00 -15.64
CA VAL A 157 20.49 9.03 -15.54
C VAL A 157 20.03 8.33 -14.26
N SER A 158 20.42 7.08 -14.05
CA SER A 158 20.05 6.30 -12.86
C SER A 158 20.52 6.97 -11.56
N ARG A 159 21.73 7.55 -11.54
CA ARG A 159 22.26 8.28 -10.37
C ARG A 159 21.39 9.48 -10.01
N ALA A 160 21.00 10.30 -10.99
CA ALA A 160 20.12 11.44 -10.75
C ALA A 160 18.76 11.01 -10.18
N ILE A 161 18.23 9.86 -10.62
CA ILE A 161 16.97 9.31 -10.13
C ILE A 161 17.12 8.77 -8.71
N PHE A 162 18.20 8.06 -8.41
CA PHE A 162 18.49 7.55 -7.07
C PHE A 162 18.81 8.67 -6.08
N ASP A 163 19.43 9.76 -6.52
CA ASP A 163 19.61 10.99 -5.73
C ASP A 163 18.26 11.61 -5.35
N ASN A 164 17.34 11.71 -6.31
CA ASN A 164 15.97 12.18 -6.04
C ASN A 164 15.23 11.24 -5.08
N ALA A 165 15.35 9.92 -5.26
CA ALA A 165 14.76 8.93 -4.38
C ALA A 165 15.30 9.05 -2.94
N ALA A 166 16.62 9.18 -2.79
CA ALA A 166 17.28 9.39 -1.51
C ALA A 166 16.79 10.68 -0.83
N GLY A 167 16.72 11.79 -1.57
CA GLY A 167 16.21 13.06 -1.09
C GLY A 167 14.75 12.98 -0.63
N ALA A 168 13.89 12.37 -1.45
CA ALA A 168 12.47 12.21 -1.17
C ALA A 168 12.24 11.40 0.11
N ILE A 169 12.80 10.19 0.19
CA ILE A 169 12.57 9.32 1.35
C ILE A 169 13.20 9.90 2.62
N SER A 170 14.37 10.53 2.53
CA SER A 170 15.02 11.18 3.67
C SER A 170 14.21 12.36 4.19
N GLY A 171 13.63 13.17 3.28
CA GLY A 171 12.74 14.27 3.62
C GLY A 171 11.48 13.78 4.36
N MET A 172 10.84 12.74 3.83
CA MET A 172 9.67 12.12 4.48
C MET A 172 10.01 11.58 5.87
N ALA A 173 11.14 10.87 6.02
CA ALA A 173 11.57 10.32 7.30
C ALA A 173 11.82 11.41 8.36
N ARG A 174 12.52 12.49 7.98
CA ARG A 174 12.76 13.63 8.88
C ARG A 174 11.47 14.35 9.24
N ALA A 175 10.60 14.61 8.26
CA ALA A 175 9.31 15.27 8.50
C ALA A 175 8.41 14.45 9.45
N ARG A 176 8.42 13.11 9.33
CA ARG A 176 7.73 12.23 10.26
C ARG A 176 8.36 12.29 11.65
N ALA A 177 9.68 12.21 11.76
CA ALA A 177 10.38 12.26 13.04
C ALA A 177 10.20 13.60 13.78
N ALA A 178 10.10 14.70 13.02
CA ALA A 178 9.85 16.04 13.55
C ALA A 178 8.36 16.32 13.85
N ARG A 179 7.44 15.41 13.48
CA ARG A 179 6.01 15.60 13.72
C ARG A 179 5.76 15.62 15.24
N PRO A 180 5.14 16.69 15.78
CA PRO A 180 4.78 16.72 17.19
C PRO A 180 3.90 15.54 17.56
N ALA A 181 4.01 15.06 18.80
CA ALA A 181 3.02 14.13 19.33
C ALA A 181 1.64 14.82 19.28
N GLU A 182 0.68 14.18 18.61
CA GLU A 182 -0.69 14.71 18.53
C GLU A 182 -1.28 14.76 19.95
N PRO A 183 -1.83 15.91 20.39
CA PRO A 183 -2.47 16.03 21.69
C PRO A 183 -3.77 15.23 21.69
N GLY A 184 -3.73 14.01 22.23
CA GLY A 184 -4.88 13.13 22.36
C GLY A 184 -5.29 12.46 21.04
N ARG A 185 -6.09 11.39 21.16
CA ARG A 185 -6.62 10.66 20.00
C ARG A 185 -7.95 11.28 19.59
N GLU A 186 -7.99 11.88 18.41
CA GLU A 186 -9.22 12.36 17.81
C GLU A 186 -10.25 11.22 17.69
N ARG A 187 -11.52 11.52 17.99
CA ARG A 187 -12.61 10.53 17.94
C ARG A 187 -13.17 10.47 16.51
N LEU A 188 -12.55 9.63 15.69
CA LEU A 188 -12.82 9.52 14.26
C LEU A 188 -14.06 8.66 13.97
N VAL A 189 -14.93 9.12 13.08
CA VAL A 189 -16.06 8.34 12.55
C VAL A 189 -15.94 8.21 11.04
N GLY A 190 -15.85 6.98 10.54
CA GLY A 190 -15.78 6.71 9.10
C GLY A 190 -17.16 6.84 8.44
N ILE A 191 -17.22 7.42 7.24
CA ILE A 191 -18.46 7.53 6.47
C ILE A 191 -18.19 7.23 5.00
N THR A 192 -18.95 6.33 4.39
CA THR A 192 -18.87 6.10 2.94
C THR A 192 -19.71 7.08 2.13
N MET A 193 -19.25 7.42 0.93
CA MET A 193 -19.85 8.45 0.10
C MET A 193 -19.62 8.22 -1.41
N LEU A 194 -20.67 8.41 -2.21
CA LEU A 194 -20.59 8.75 -3.64
C LEU A 194 -21.18 10.15 -3.89
N GLY A 195 -20.93 10.70 -5.08
CA GLY A 195 -21.43 12.01 -5.50
C GLY A 195 -22.93 12.19 -5.21
N ASN A 196 -23.76 11.19 -5.52
CA ASN A 196 -25.21 11.17 -5.30
C ASN A 196 -25.62 11.29 -3.83
N THR A 197 -24.76 10.86 -2.91
CA THR A 197 -25.00 10.88 -1.46
C THR A 197 -24.33 12.06 -0.74
N THR A 198 -23.54 12.87 -1.45
CA THR A 198 -22.82 14.04 -0.88
C THR A 198 -23.70 14.93 0.00
N PRO A 199 -24.92 15.34 -0.42
CA PRO A 199 -25.74 16.24 0.40
C PRO A 199 -26.12 15.64 1.76
N ALA A 200 -26.38 14.33 1.82
CA ALA A 200 -26.69 13.64 3.07
C ALA A 200 -25.44 13.48 3.94
N VAL A 201 -24.33 13.03 3.34
CA VAL A 201 -23.05 12.87 4.04
C VAL A 201 -22.54 14.18 4.62
N MET A 202 -22.69 15.32 3.93
CA MET A 202 -22.31 16.64 4.46
C MET A 202 -23.13 17.03 5.71
N ARG A 203 -24.44 16.72 5.73
CA ARG A 203 -25.29 16.96 6.90
C ARG A 203 -24.88 16.08 8.08
N ILE A 204 -24.61 14.80 7.83
CA ILE A 204 -24.13 13.85 8.85
C ILE A 204 -22.78 14.32 9.42
N ALA A 205 -21.83 14.70 8.54
CA ALA A 205 -20.52 15.20 8.94
C ALA A 205 -20.62 16.46 9.80
N ALA A 206 -21.54 17.38 9.50
CA ALA A 206 -21.79 18.56 10.33
C ALA A 206 -22.34 18.17 11.72
N GLY A 207 -23.29 17.23 11.78
CA GLY A 207 -23.83 16.72 13.04
C GLY A 207 -22.78 16.03 13.92
N LEU A 208 -21.90 15.21 13.32
CA LEU A 208 -20.79 14.57 14.04
C LEU A 208 -19.82 15.61 14.61
N LYS A 209 -19.45 16.63 13.83
CA LYS A 209 -18.60 17.72 14.31
C LYS A 209 -19.23 18.47 15.48
N ALA A 210 -20.52 18.77 15.40
CA ALA A 210 -21.25 19.41 16.50
C ALA A 210 -21.29 18.54 17.77
N ALA A 211 -21.19 17.21 17.63
CA ALA A 211 -21.09 16.25 18.72
C ALA A 211 -19.65 15.99 19.22
N GLY A 212 -18.65 16.73 18.71
CA GLY A 212 -17.25 16.54 19.09
C GLY A 212 -16.59 15.28 18.50
N LEU A 213 -17.09 14.82 17.36
CA LEU A 213 -16.55 13.70 16.58
C LEU A 213 -16.00 14.22 15.24
N THR A 214 -14.97 13.57 14.73
CA THR A 214 -14.36 13.98 13.45
C THR A 214 -14.73 13.01 12.34
N PRO A 215 -15.45 13.47 11.30
CA PRO A 215 -15.82 12.63 10.17
C PRO A 215 -14.63 12.38 9.25
N LEU A 216 -14.39 11.11 8.90
CA LEU A 216 -13.48 10.68 7.84
C LEU A 216 -14.32 10.13 6.68
N ILE A 217 -14.27 10.81 5.54
CA ILE A 217 -15.11 10.47 4.39
C ILE A 217 -14.33 9.59 3.41
N PHE A 218 -14.89 8.44 3.07
CA PHE A 218 -14.32 7.47 2.15
C PHE A 218 -15.18 7.38 0.90
N HIS A 219 -14.55 7.48 -0.27
CA HIS A 219 -15.26 7.35 -1.52
C HIS A 219 -15.63 5.88 -1.77
N SER A 220 -16.91 5.56 -1.93
CA SER A 220 -17.42 4.19 -2.10
C SER A 220 -17.19 3.67 -3.52
N ASN A 221 -15.91 3.52 -3.88
CA ASN A 221 -15.41 3.24 -5.23
C ASN A 221 -14.72 1.86 -5.34
N GLY A 222 -15.03 0.93 -4.44
CA GLY A 222 -14.41 -0.39 -4.36
C GLY A 222 -13.11 -0.39 -3.55
N VAL A 223 -12.49 0.78 -3.34
CA VAL A 223 -11.25 0.92 -2.54
C VAL A 223 -11.51 1.69 -1.25
N GLY A 224 -12.37 2.71 -1.26
CA GLY A 224 -12.60 3.52 -0.08
C GLY A 224 -13.26 2.75 1.08
N GLY A 225 -14.21 1.86 0.81
CA GLY A 225 -14.76 0.96 1.82
C GLY A 225 -13.68 0.10 2.50
N PRO A 226 -12.90 -0.70 1.73
CA PRO A 226 -11.78 -1.47 2.28
C PRO A 226 -10.74 -0.62 3.04
N CYS A 227 -10.41 0.59 2.55
CA CYS A 227 -9.55 1.53 3.28
C CYS A 227 -10.15 1.94 4.64
N MET A 228 -11.47 2.13 4.71
CA MET A 228 -12.17 2.43 5.97
C MET A 228 -12.10 1.24 6.93
N GLU A 229 -12.34 0.03 6.45
CA GLU A 229 -12.31 -1.20 7.25
C GLU A 229 -10.93 -1.51 7.80
N GLU A 230 -9.90 -1.23 7.02
CA GLU A 230 -8.52 -1.31 7.49
C GLU A 230 -8.24 -0.34 8.65
N MET A 231 -8.85 0.86 8.63
CA MET A 231 -8.79 1.77 9.79
C MET A 231 -9.60 1.27 10.99
N ILE A 232 -10.67 0.49 10.78
CA ILE A 232 -11.41 -0.21 11.84
C ILE A 232 -10.48 -1.25 12.48
N ALA A 233 -9.83 -2.10 11.69
CA ALA A 233 -8.93 -3.14 12.18
C ALA A 233 -7.75 -2.58 13.00
N GLN A 234 -7.29 -1.38 12.64
CA GLN A 234 -6.26 -0.63 13.38
C GLN A 234 -6.81 0.11 14.62
N GLY A 235 -8.10 -0.04 14.93
CA GLY A 235 -8.79 0.61 16.03
C GLY A 235 -8.90 2.13 15.90
N ARG A 236 -8.68 2.72 14.71
CA ARG A 236 -8.61 4.17 14.51
C ARG A 236 -9.96 4.86 14.55
N LEU A 237 -11.04 4.12 14.31
CA LEU A 237 -12.40 4.64 14.25
C LEU A 237 -13.18 4.26 15.51
N VAL A 238 -13.92 5.22 16.07
CA VAL A 238 -14.83 4.99 17.22
C VAL A 238 -16.24 4.61 16.79
N GLY A 239 -16.53 4.66 15.49
CA GLY A 239 -17.80 4.32 14.89
C GLY A 239 -17.72 4.47 13.36
N VAL A 240 -18.66 3.87 12.66
CA VAL A 240 -18.77 3.98 11.20
C VAL A 240 -20.22 4.17 10.77
N ILE A 241 -20.39 4.93 9.69
CA ILE A 241 -21.65 5.15 9.01
C ILE A 241 -21.44 4.72 7.55
N ASP A 242 -21.75 3.46 7.27
CA ASP A 242 -21.79 2.91 5.92
C ASP A 242 -23.04 3.46 5.20
N PHE A 243 -22.98 4.75 4.83
CA PHE A 243 -24.11 5.47 4.26
C PHE A 243 -24.33 5.10 2.78
N THR A 244 -23.23 4.87 2.06
CA THR A 244 -23.22 4.51 0.65
C THR A 244 -22.65 3.10 0.52
N THR A 245 -23.49 2.15 0.12
CA THR A 245 -23.15 0.72 0.08
C THR A 245 -23.26 0.12 -1.32
N ASN A 246 -23.10 0.95 -2.37
CA ASN A 246 -23.10 0.48 -3.76
C ASN A 246 -22.01 -0.58 -4.01
N GLU A 247 -20.91 -0.56 -3.26
CA GLU A 247 -19.82 -1.54 -3.34
C GLU A 247 -20.33 -2.99 -3.22
N LEU A 248 -21.42 -3.23 -2.47
CA LEU A 248 -22.08 -4.53 -2.38
C LEU A 248 -22.85 -4.89 -3.66
N THR A 249 -23.57 -3.91 -4.23
CA THR A 249 -24.28 -4.10 -5.50
C THR A 249 -23.30 -4.37 -6.62
N ASP A 250 -22.20 -3.60 -6.69
CA ASP A 250 -21.11 -3.82 -7.62
C ASP A 250 -20.48 -5.22 -7.46
N GLU A 251 -20.21 -5.69 -6.24
CA GLU A 251 -19.70 -7.05 -5.99
C GLU A 251 -20.64 -8.13 -6.54
N LEU A 252 -21.95 -8.00 -6.30
CA LEU A 252 -22.95 -8.99 -6.73
C LEU A 252 -23.09 -9.11 -8.26
N VAL A 253 -22.84 -8.03 -8.99
CA VAL A 253 -23.12 -7.94 -10.44
C VAL A 253 -21.86 -7.85 -11.30
N GLY A 254 -20.68 -7.83 -10.69
CA GLY A 254 -19.39 -7.64 -11.37
C GLY A 254 -19.16 -6.21 -11.84
N GLY A 255 -19.61 -5.23 -11.04
CA GLY A 255 -19.36 -3.80 -11.25
C GLY A 255 -17.91 -3.39 -10.98
N ILE A 256 -17.52 -2.21 -11.45
CA ILE A 256 -16.13 -1.73 -11.37
C ILE A 256 -15.75 -1.29 -9.93
N TYR A 257 -16.73 -1.00 -9.08
CA TYR A 257 -16.53 -0.61 -7.68
C TYR A 257 -16.78 -1.76 -6.70
N ALA A 258 -16.58 -3.01 -7.15
CA ALA A 258 -16.62 -4.19 -6.31
C ALA A 258 -15.55 -4.10 -5.19
N ALA A 259 -15.95 -4.30 -3.94
CA ALA A 259 -15.09 -4.18 -2.76
C ALA A 259 -14.70 -5.52 -2.12
N GLY A 260 -15.11 -6.64 -2.73
CA GLY A 260 -14.89 -7.98 -2.20
C GLY A 260 -16.03 -8.47 -1.28
N PRO A 261 -16.04 -9.78 -1.01
CA PRO A 261 -17.15 -10.45 -0.33
C PRO A 261 -17.25 -10.15 1.17
N ASP A 262 -16.16 -9.71 1.81
CA ASP A 262 -16.10 -9.42 3.25
C ASP A 262 -16.56 -7.99 3.61
N ARG A 263 -17.04 -7.21 2.64
CA ARG A 263 -17.41 -5.81 2.86
C ARG A 263 -18.55 -5.68 3.88
N LEU A 264 -18.36 -4.76 4.83
CA LEU A 264 -19.10 -4.44 6.06
C LEU A 264 -18.69 -5.24 7.30
N ASP A 265 -17.94 -6.33 7.18
CA ASP A 265 -17.69 -7.24 8.30
C ASP A 265 -16.76 -6.67 9.37
N ALA A 266 -15.83 -5.79 8.99
CA ALA A 266 -14.77 -5.34 9.89
C ALA A 266 -15.34 -4.67 11.16
N ALA A 267 -16.43 -3.92 11.04
CA ALA A 267 -17.07 -3.28 12.20
C ALA A 267 -17.56 -4.32 13.21
N ALA A 268 -18.23 -5.38 12.74
CA ALA A 268 -18.70 -6.48 13.59
C ALA A 268 -17.53 -7.26 14.20
N ARG A 269 -16.50 -7.59 13.41
CA ARG A 269 -15.31 -8.34 13.86
C ARG A 269 -14.54 -7.59 14.97
N HIS A 270 -14.54 -6.26 14.93
CA HIS A 270 -13.79 -5.42 15.87
C HIS A 270 -14.67 -4.71 16.93
N GLY A 271 -15.98 -4.98 16.96
CA GLY A 271 -16.90 -4.39 17.94
C GLY A 271 -17.07 -2.87 17.80
N VAL A 272 -16.93 -2.33 16.58
CA VAL A 272 -17.12 -0.89 16.30
C VAL A 272 -18.58 -0.61 15.98
N PRO A 273 -19.23 0.38 16.61
CA PRO A 273 -20.61 0.75 16.29
C PRO A 273 -20.77 1.09 14.80
N GLN A 274 -21.76 0.47 14.15
CA GLN A 274 -22.00 0.61 12.72
C GLN A 274 -23.46 0.99 12.45
N VAL A 275 -23.64 2.01 11.61
CA VAL A 275 -24.93 2.36 11.01
C VAL A 275 -24.83 2.11 9.51
N VAL A 276 -25.74 1.30 8.96
CA VAL A 276 -25.77 0.96 7.54
C VAL A 276 -27.00 1.56 6.87
N VAL A 277 -26.80 2.23 5.73
CA VAL A 277 -27.87 2.82 4.91
C VAL A 277 -27.68 2.33 3.47
N PRO A 278 -28.75 1.96 2.74
CA PRO A 278 -28.63 1.44 1.37
C PRO A 278 -28.42 2.56 0.34
N GLY A 279 -27.54 3.53 0.61
CA GLY A 279 -27.26 4.62 -0.31
C GLY A 279 -26.58 4.11 -1.59
N CYS A 280 -27.11 4.54 -2.74
CA CYS A 280 -26.66 4.12 -4.07
C CYS A 280 -26.74 2.60 -4.32
N ALA A 281 -27.50 1.85 -3.54
CA ALA A 281 -27.66 0.40 -3.76
C ALA A 281 -28.51 0.06 -5.00
N ASP A 282 -29.15 1.07 -5.60
CA ASP A 282 -30.07 0.99 -6.74
C ASP A 282 -29.38 0.96 -8.11
N PHE A 283 -28.06 1.16 -8.16
CA PHE A 283 -27.25 1.02 -9.37
C PHE A 283 -25.90 0.36 -9.08
N PHE A 284 -25.21 -0.05 -10.13
CA PHE A 284 -23.80 -0.43 -10.09
C PHE A 284 -23.03 0.41 -11.09
N VAL A 285 -21.72 0.55 -10.90
CA VAL A 285 -20.89 1.35 -11.79
C VAL A 285 -20.24 0.44 -12.82
N ALA A 286 -20.34 0.83 -14.08
CA ALA A 286 -19.57 0.25 -15.17
C ALA A 286 -18.56 1.29 -15.68
N GLY A 287 -17.60 0.83 -16.49
CA GLY A 287 -16.72 1.74 -17.22
C GLY A 287 -17.44 2.36 -18.44
N PRO A 288 -16.69 2.69 -19.51
CA PRO A 288 -17.27 3.13 -20.78
C PRO A 288 -18.36 2.18 -21.28
N ARG A 289 -19.30 2.68 -22.09
CA ARG A 289 -20.49 1.91 -22.55
C ARG A 289 -20.13 0.56 -23.18
N GLU A 290 -18.99 0.50 -23.83
CA GLU A 290 -18.46 -0.70 -24.50
C GLU A 290 -18.00 -1.76 -23.48
N SER A 291 -17.60 -1.34 -22.28
CA SER A 291 -17.16 -2.19 -21.17
C SER A 291 -18.30 -2.74 -20.32
N VAL A 292 -19.55 -2.29 -20.55
CA VAL A 292 -20.72 -2.81 -19.83
C VAL A 292 -20.87 -4.31 -20.13
N PRO A 293 -20.92 -5.17 -19.08
CA PRO A 293 -21.03 -6.61 -19.27
C PRO A 293 -22.24 -7.00 -20.12
N PRO A 294 -22.13 -7.96 -21.05
CA PRO A 294 -23.18 -8.30 -22.00
C PRO A 294 -24.56 -8.52 -21.38
N GLN A 295 -24.62 -9.18 -20.21
CA GLN A 295 -25.85 -9.47 -19.49
C GLN A 295 -26.60 -8.22 -18.99
N TRP A 296 -25.93 -7.07 -18.88
CA TRP A 296 -26.52 -5.83 -18.38
C TRP A 296 -26.86 -4.80 -19.46
N ARG A 297 -26.48 -5.04 -20.72
CA ARG A 297 -26.64 -4.06 -21.82
C ARG A 297 -28.11 -3.69 -22.11
N GLY A 298 -29.06 -4.56 -21.80
CA GLY A 298 -30.50 -4.30 -21.97
C GLY A 298 -31.16 -3.54 -20.81
N ARG A 299 -30.42 -3.21 -19.74
CA ARG A 299 -30.94 -2.48 -18.58
C ARG A 299 -30.95 -0.96 -18.85
N PRO A 300 -31.75 -0.17 -18.09
CA PRO A 300 -31.60 1.27 -18.08
C PRO A 300 -30.16 1.68 -17.76
N GLN A 301 -29.59 2.57 -18.58
CA GLN A 301 -28.22 3.06 -18.43
C GLN A 301 -28.24 4.57 -18.26
N TYR A 302 -27.39 5.08 -17.38
CA TYR A 302 -27.17 6.51 -17.20
C TYR A 302 -25.71 6.83 -17.55
N HIS A 303 -25.51 7.70 -18.53
CA HIS A 303 -24.19 8.12 -18.96
C HIS A 303 -23.71 9.30 -18.12
N HIS A 304 -22.92 9.03 -17.08
CA HIS A 304 -22.43 10.07 -16.18
C HIS A 304 -21.35 10.95 -16.81
N ASN A 305 -20.35 10.32 -17.46
CA ASN A 305 -19.19 10.98 -18.09
C ASN A 305 -18.88 10.36 -19.43
#